data_AF-A0A256YCN4-F1
#
_entry.id   AF-A0A256YCN4-F1
#
_cell.length_a   1.000
_cell.length_b   1.000
_cell.length_c   1.000
_cell.angle_alpha   90.00
_cell.angle_beta   90.00
_cell.angle_gamma   90.00
#
_symmetry.space_group_name_H-M   'P 1'
#
loop_
_entity.id
_entity.type
_entity.pdbx_description
1 polymer ?
#
loop_
_entity_poly.entity_id
_entity_poly.type
_entity_poly.pdbx_seq_one_letter_code
_entity_poly.pdbx_strand_id
1 'polypeptide(L)'
;SYVKLLSNIHNSLKEKSLYIYDESDRITTIFTKIGYKHVLSEITSENIVLTMHKTVDPLTGYIHRIAYDLTRNKHIEMKIYFWGLADTMAYTWIFFEDIDFIPLKTSYSGVVLARNPRKTISPDKYLELNPSILSNK
;
A
#
# COMPACT_ATOMS: atom_id res chain seq x y z
N SER A 1 3.33 -8.59 -3.67
CA SER A 1 2.07 -8.02 -4.15
C SER A 1 1.08 -7.97 -3.00
N TYR A 2 0.35 -6.87 -2.84
CA TYR A 2 -0.62 -6.67 -1.76
C TYR A 2 -1.76 -7.71 -1.79
N VAL A 3 -2.29 -8.05 -2.97
CA VAL A 3 -3.33 -9.07 -3.14
C VAL A 3 -2.86 -10.45 -2.66
N LYS A 4 -1.60 -10.81 -2.94
CA LYS A 4 -1.03 -12.08 -2.47
C LYS A 4 -0.92 -12.13 -0.94
N LEU A 5 -0.59 -11.01 -0.30
CA LEU A 5 -0.59 -10.91 1.16
C LEU A 5 -2.00 -11.12 1.72
N LEU A 6 -2.99 -10.39 1.21
CA LEU A 6 -4.38 -10.50 1.66
C LEU A 6 -4.94 -11.92 1.48
N SER A 7 -4.63 -12.55 0.36
CA SER A 7 -4.98 -13.96 0.11
C SER A 7 -4.40 -14.91 1.14
N ASN A 8 -3.13 -14.79 1.48
CA ASN A 8 -2.49 -15.67 2.46
C ASN A 8 -3.11 -15.47 3.85
N ILE A 9 -3.36 -14.21 4.22
CA ILE A 9 -4.05 -13.87 5.47
C ILE A 9 -5.43 -14.51 5.49
N HIS A 10 -6.24 -14.25 4.47
CA HIS A 10 -7.58 -14.82 4.28
C HIS A 10 -7.59 -16.36 4.38
N ASN A 11 -6.66 -17.04 3.73
CA ASN A 11 -6.56 -18.50 3.75
C ASN A 11 -6.22 -19.03 5.14
N SER A 12 -5.30 -18.37 5.86
CA SER A 12 -4.85 -18.80 7.18
C SER A 12 -5.90 -18.63 8.30
N LEU A 13 -6.84 -17.70 8.12
CA LEU A 13 -7.85 -17.38 9.12
C LEU A 13 -9.01 -18.38 9.11
N LYS A 14 -9.68 -18.61 10.24
CA LYS A 14 -10.88 -19.48 10.30
C LYS A 14 -12.16 -18.71 9.93
N GLU A 15 -13.26 -19.41 9.72
CA GLU A 15 -14.59 -18.78 9.69
C GLU A 15 -14.83 -17.98 10.99
N LYS A 16 -15.62 -16.90 10.88
CA LYS A 16 -15.94 -16.02 12.02
C LYS A 16 -14.75 -15.33 12.70
N SER A 17 -13.64 -15.18 11.99
CA SER A 17 -12.46 -14.47 12.47
C SER A 17 -12.46 -12.99 12.07
N LEU A 18 -11.56 -12.24 12.68
CA LEU A 18 -11.34 -10.81 12.48
C LEU A 18 -9.89 -10.56 12.10
N TYR A 19 -9.68 -9.81 11.02
CA TYR A 19 -8.41 -9.26 10.60
C TYR A 19 -8.38 -7.76 10.90
N ILE A 20 -7.28 -7.28 11.47
CA ILE A 20 -7.12 -5.91 11.94
C ILE A 20 -5.76 -5.41 11.48
N TYR A 21 -5.72 -4.23 10.88
CA TYR A 21 -4.46 -3.59 10.52
C TYR A 21 -4.55 -2.07 10.54
N ASP A 22 -3.43 -1.44 10.88
CA ASP A 22 -3.30 0.01 10.84
C ASP A 22 -3.21 0.49 9.39
N GLU A 23 -3.95 1.56 9.09
CA GLU A 23 -3.88 2.19 7.78
C GLU A 23 -4.05 3.72 7.86
N SER A 24 -3.52 4.39 6.85
CA SER A 24 -3.65 5.83 6.68
C SER A 24 -3.88 6.20 5.22
N ASP A 25 -4.69 7.21 4.99
CA ASP A 25 -4.92 7.78 3.67
C ASP A 25 -3.73 8.65 3.26
N ARG A 26 -2.76 8.03 2.60
CA ARG A 26 -1.55 8.68 2.10
C ARG A 26 -1.85 9.62 0.95
N ILE A 27 -2.81 9.28 0.08
CA ILE A 27 -3.14 10.13 -1.07
C ILE A 27 -3.68 11.46 -0.57
N THR A 28 -4.72 11.44 0.26
CA THR A 28 -5.29 12.68 0.81
C THR A 28 -4.24 13.43 1.62
N THR A 29 -3.47 12.75 2.47
CA THR A 29 -2.47 13.41 3.33
C THR A 29 -1.38 14.11 2.51
N ILE A 30 -0.79 13.41 1.53
CA ILE A 30 0.33 13.92 0.73
C ILE A 30 -0.15 14.98 -0.25
N PHE A 31 -1.19 14.71 -1.04
CA PHE A 31 -1.56 15.56 -2.16
C PHE A 31 -2.42 16.75 -1.77
N THR A 32 -3.22 16.65 -0.71
CA THR A 32 -4.20 17.71 -0.38
C THR A 32 -3.87 18.51 0.87
N LYS A 33 -3.12 17.94 1.84
CA LYS A 33 -2.90 18.61 3.14
C LYS A 33 -1.50 19.14 3.34
N ILE A 34 -0.51 18.27 3.18
CA ILE A 34 0.89 18.64 3.36
C ILE A 34 1.41 19.36 2.10
N GLY A 35 0.77 19.09 0.95
CA GLY A 35 1.24 19.50 -0.36
C GLY A 35 2.27 18.50 -0.88
N TYR A 36 2.10 18.10 -2.13
CA TYR A 36 3.01 17.17 -2.76
C TYR A 36 4.41 17.78 -2.91
N LYS A 37 5.44 17.03 -2.51
CA LYS A 37 6.84 17.44 -2.64
C LYS A 37 7.57 16.44 -3.52
N HIS A 38 8.25 16.95 -4.55
CA HIS A 38 9.12 16.15 -5.40
C HIS A 38 10.41 15.74 -4.70
N VAL A 39 10.88 16.53 -3.72
CA VAL A 39 12.09 16.30 -2.94
C VAL A 39 11.75 16.42 -1.46
N LEU A 40 12.16 15.44 -0.67
CA LEU A 40 11.88 15.33 0.77
C LEU A 40 13.18 15.06 1.52
N SER A 41 13.45 15.83 2.56
CA SER A 41 14.53 15.54 3.51
C SER A 41 14.03 14.59 4.59
N GLU A 42 14.62 13.41 4.66
CA GLU A 42 14.41 12.42 5.72
C GLU A 42 15.64 12.43 6.63
N ILE A 43 15.47 12.90 7.87
CA ILE A 43 16.55 12.93 8.86
C ILE A 43 16.42 11.66 9.70
N THR A 44 17.47 10.83 9.67
CA THR A 44 17.63 9.71 10.60
C THR A 44 18.59 10.11 11.72
N SER A 45 18.70 9.29 12.77
CA SER A 45 19.63 9.56 13.88
C SER A 45 21.09 9.68 13.42
N GLU A 46 21.46 9.07 12.29
CA GLU A 46 22.86 8.97 11.84
C GLU A 46 23.11 9.56 10.45
N ASN A 47 22.10 9.69 9.60
CA ASN A 47 22.27 10.07 8.20
C ASN A 47 21.22 11.10 7.76
N ILE A 48 21.65 12.00 6.88
CA ILE A 48 20.77 12.93 6.15
C ILE A 48 20.44 12.28 4.80
N VAL A 49 19.17 11.94 4.61
CA VAL A 49 18.70 11.30 3.38
C VAL A 49 17.79 12.26 2.61
N LEU A 50 18.09 12.48 1.33
CA LEU A 50 17.17 13.13 0.40
C LEU A 50 16.44 12.08 -0.41
N THR A 51 15.13 12.20 -0.47
CA THR A 51 14.30 11.31 -1.28
C THR A 51 13.59 12.11 -2.37
N MET A 52 13.64 11.59 -3.60
CA MET A 52 13.19 12.31 -4.78
C MET A 52 12.32 11.42 -5.66
N HIS A 53 11.17 11.93 -6.10
CA HIS A 53 10.33 11.24 -7.09
C HIS A 53 10.88 11.51 -8.50
N LYS A 54 11.39 10.47 -9.14
CA LYS A 54 12.07 10.51 -10.45
C LYS A 54 11.08 10.44 -11.61
N THR A 55 10.26 9.40 -11.63
CA THR A 55 9.27 9.14 -12.68
C THR A 55 8.05 8.43 -12.10
N VAL A 56 6.92 8.54 -12.79
CA VAL A 56 5.70 7.80 -12.49
C VAL A 56 5.38 6.92 -13.69
N ASP A 57 5.08 5.65 -13.44
CA ASP A 57 4.53 4.76 -14.45
C ASP A 57 2.99 4.90 -14.43
N PRO A 58 2.36 5.47 -15.47
CA PRO A 58 0.93 5.69 -15.49
C PRO A 58 0.11 4.40 -15.58
N LEU A 59 0.70 3.29 -16.07
CA LEU A 59 0.01 2.01 -16.19
C LEU A 59 -0.07 1.28 -14.86
N THR A 60 1.00 1.37 -14.05
CA THR A 60 1.08 0.66 -12.78
C THR A 60 0.86 1.56 -11.56
N GLY A 61 0.92 2.88 -11.76
CA GLY A 61 0.89 3.91 -10.71
C GLY A 61 2.12 3.92 -9.80
N TYR A 62 3.12 3.08 -10.05
CA TYR A 62 4.36 3.09 -9.26
C TYR A 62 5.16 4.35 -9.54
N ILE A 63 5.65 4.96 -8.46
CA ILE A 63 6.59 6.06 -8.50
C ILE A 63 7.98 5.49 -8.25
N HIS A 64 8.89 5.77 -9.17
CA HIS A 64 10.31 5.51 -8.98
C HIS A 64 10.89 6.62 -8.10
N ARG A 65 11.37 6.26 -6.92
CA ARG A 65 11.95 7.16 -5.93
C ARG A 65 13.43 6.84 -5.75
N ILE A 66 14.25 7.87 -5.71
CA ILE A 66 15.66 7.77 -5.35
C ILE A 66 15.78 8.20 -3.89
N ALA A 67 16.41 7.39 -3.05
CA ALA A 67 16.85 7.79 -1.72
C ALA A 67 18.37 7.96 -1.75
N TYR A 68 18.83 9.16 -1.45
CA TYR A 68 20.23 9.57 -1.50
C TYR A 68 20.71 9.93 -0.09
N ASP A 69 21.63 9.14 0.44
CA ASP A 69 22.32 9.43 1.69
C ASP A 69 23.47 10.40 1.42
N LEU A 70 23.26 11.66 1.83
CA LEU A 70 24.25 12.73 1.67
C LEU A 70 25.49 12.52 2.55
N THR A 71 25.34 11.80 3.66
CA THR A 71 26.41 11.53 4.63
C THR A 71 27.40 10.51 4.07
N ARG A 72 26.87 9.44 3.46
CA ARG A 72 27.66 8.33 2.92
C ARG A 72 27.94 8.43 1.43
N ASN A 73 27.38 9.45 0.76
CA ASN A 73 27.47 9.65 -0.69
C ASN A 73 26.99 8.41 -1.48
N LYS A 74 25.87 7.83 -1.05
CA LYS A 74 25.28 6.61 -1.64
C LYS A 74 23.82 6.84 -1.97
N HIS A 75 23.32 6.10 -2.96
CA HIS A 75 21.90 6.14 -3.30
C HIS A 75 21.34 4.75 -3.60
N ILE A 76 20.03 4.64 -3.42
CA ILE A 76 19.24 3.49 -3.83
C ILE A 76 18.03 3.97 -4.63
N GLU A 77 17.62 3.19 -5.62
CA GLU A 77 16.35 3.37 -6.30
C GLU A 77 15.31 2.39 -5.73
N MET A 78 14.09 2.87 -5.53
CA MET A 78 12.97 2.06 -5.06
C MET A 78 11.70 2.40 -5.84
N LYS A 79 10.80 1.44 -5.95
CA LYS A 79 9.45 1.68 -6.46
C LYS A 79 8.51 1.78 -5.27
N ILE A 80 7.72 2.84 -5.22
CA ILE A 80 6.70 3.04 -4.19
C ILE A 80 5.34 3.23 -4.84
N TYR A 81 4.29 2.78 -4.16
CA TYR A 81 2.91 3.06 -4.52
C TYR A 81 2.23 3.70 -3.33
N PHE A 82 1.58 4.85 -3.54
CA PHE A 82 0.83 5.52 -2.48
C PHE A 82 -0.56 4.94 -2.40
N TRP A 83 -0.70 3.84 -1.67
CA TRP A 83 -2.02 3.27 -1.38
C TRP A 83 -2.87 4.27 -0.61
N GLY A 84 -4.08 4.54 -1.13
CA GLY A 84 -5.14 5.21 -0.39
C GLY A 84 -5.86 4.24 0.53
N LEU A 85 -6.55 4.79 1.54
CA LEU A 85 -7.35 4.01 2.48
C LEU A 85 -8.51 3.28 1.76
N ALA A 86 -9.16 3.95 0.82
CA ALA A 86 -10.25 3.36 0.04
C ALA A 86 -9.76 2.17 -0.80
N ASP A 87 -8.57 2.26 -1.40
CA ASP A 87 -8.01 1.20 -2.23
C ASP A 87 -7.75 -0.06 -1.40
N THR A 88 -7.08 0.10 -0.25
CA THR A 88 -6.73 -1.03 0.62
C THR A 88 -7.96 -1.69 1.23
N MET A 89 -8.94 -0.90 1.65
CA MET A 89 -10.23 -1.42 2.11
C MET A 89 -10.97 -2.16 0.99
N ALA A 90 -11.01 -1.64 -0.23
CA ALA A 90 -11.66 -2.30 -1.36
C ALA A 90 -11.02 -3.66 -1.68
N TYR A 91 -9.69 -3.74 -1.75
CA TYR A 91 -9.01 -5.02 -1.94
C TYR A 91 -9.26 -6.00 -0.79
N THR A 92 -9.28 -5.50 0.44
CA THR A 92 -9.59 -6.35 1.61
C THR A 92 -11.02 -6.88 1.48
N TRP A 93 -11.97 -6.08 1.01
CA TRP A 93 -13.40 -6.45 0.94
C TRP A 93 -13.66 -7.59 -0.03
N ILE A 94 -12.82 -7.74 -1.05
CA ILE A 94 -12.85 -8.91 -1.93
C ILE A 94 -12.74 -10.19 -1.09
N PHE A 95 -11.87 -10.23 -0.08
CA PHE A 95 -11.59 -11.43 0.69
C PHE A 95 -12.43 -11.59 1.96
N PHE A 96 -13.14 -10.56 2.42
CA PHE A 96 -13.87 -10.56 3.70
C PHE A 96 -15.32 -10.14 3.52
N GLU A 97 -16.23 -10.63 4.36
CA GLU A 97 -17.66 -10.29 4.27
C GLU A 97 -17.93 -8.83 4.57
N ASP A 98 -17.41 -8.38 5.70
CA ASP A 98 -17.65 -7.06 6.24
C ASP A 98 -16.32 -6.35 6.46
N ILE A 99 -16.31 -5.05 6.20
CA ILE A 99 -15.17 -4.16 6.47
C ILE A 99 -15.66 -2.89 7.14
N ASP A 100 -14.85 -2.40 8.07
CA ASP A 100 -15.06 -1.11 8.73
C ASP A 100 -13.71 -0.40 8.95
N PHE A 101 -13.77 0.89 9.22
CA PHE A 101 -12.61 1.71 9.56
C PHE A 101 -12.89 2.53 10.83
N ILE A 102 -12.05 2.34 11.84
CA ILE A 102 -12.09 3.10 13.08
C ILE A 102 -10.99 4.16 13.04
N PRO A 103 -11.31 5.46 12.92
CA PRO A 103 -10.30 6.50 12.99
C PRO A 103 -9.67 6.55 14.38
N LEU A 104 -8.35 6.77 14.45
CA LEU A 104 -7.62 6.94 15.71
C LEU A 104 -7.29 8.41 15.92
N LYS A 105 -6.02 8.81 15.75
CA LYS A 105 -5.55 10.18 16.03
C LYS A 105 -6.13 11.22 15.06
N THR A 106 -6.46 10.82 13.83
CA THR A 106 -7.02 11.70 12.80
C THR A 106 -8.07 10.93 12.02
N SER A 107 -8.98 11.61 11.32
CA SER A 107 -10.00 10.92 10.51
C SER A 107 -9.45 10.23 9.25
N TYR A 108 -8.12 10.27 9.03
CA TYR A 108 -7.42 9.70 7.86
C TYR A 108 -6.31 8.73 8.30
N SER A 109 -6.22 8.41 9.59
CA SER A 109 -5.32 7.40 10.13
C SER A 109 -6.03 6.66 11.23
N GLY A 110 -6.10 5.34 11.09
CA GLY A 110 -6.89 4.50 11.98
C GLY A 110 -6.66 3.03 11.70
N VAL A 111 -7.65 2.24 12.08
CA VAL A 111 -7.58 0.79 12.00
C VAL A 111 -8.66 0.30 11.06
N VAL A 112 -8.27 -0.52 10.08
CA VAL A 112 -9.21 -1.28 9.26
C VAL A 112 -9.54 -2.58 9.96
N LEU A 113 -10.83 -2.88 10.04
CA LEU A 113 -11.39 -4.13 10.54
C LEU A 113 -11.98 -4.90 9.37
N ALA A 114 -11.68 -6.19 9.26
CA ALA A 114 -12.24 -7.06 8.24
C ALA A 114 -12.69 -8.39 8.85
N ARG A 115 -13.98 -8.70 8.73
CA ARG A 115 -14.61 -9.84 9.42
C ARG A 115 -15.07 -10.91 8.44
N ASN A 116 -15.05 -12.15 8.89
CA ASN A 116 -15.51 -13.34 8.16
C ASN A 116 -14.80 -13.49 6.80
N PRO A 117 -13.62 -14.12 6.76
CA PRO A 117 -12.93 -14.40 5.50
C PRO A 117 -13.80 -15.26 4.58
N ARG A 118 -13.99 -14.85 3.32
CA ARG A 118 -14.84 -15.53 2.32
C ARG A 118 -14.24 -16.84 1.83
N LYS A 119 -14.57 -17.97 2.45
CA LYS A 119 -13.96 -19.27 2.13
C LYS A 119 -14.27 -19.82 0.74
N THR A 120 -15.18 -19.19 0.01
CA THR A 120 -15.48 -19.50 -1.39
C THR A 120 -14.40 -19.02 -2.36
N ILE A 121 -13.58 -18.05 -1.97
CA ILE A 121 -12.47 -17.56 -2.81
C ILE A 121 -11.30 -18.51 -2.64
N SER A 122 -10.82 -19.08 -3.74
CA SER A 122 -9.59 -19.87 -3.79
C SER A 122 -8.52 -19.03 -4.49
N PRO A 123 -7.68 -18.30 -3.74
CA PRO A 123 -6.73 -17.37 -4.34
C PRO A 123 -5.65 -18.07 -5.15
N ASP A 124 -5.30 -19.30 -4.80
CA ASP A 124 -4.27 -20.10 -5.49
C ASP A 124 -4.60 -20.25 -6.98
N LYS A 125 -5.89 -20.38 -7.31
CA LYS A 125 -6.38 -20.46 -8.69
C LYS A 125 -6.12 -19.20 -9.52
N TYR A 126 -5.98 -18.04 -8.88
CA TYR A 126 -5.88 -16.73 -9.56
C TYR A 126 -4.51 -16.06 -9.38
N LEU A 127 -3.79 -16.37 -8.31
CA LEU A 127 -2.48 -15.78 -7.99
C LEU A 127 -1.32 -16.50 -8.69
N GLU A 128 -1.52 -17.72 -9.18
CA GLU A 128 -0.58 -18.39 -10.10
C GLU A 128 -0.64 -17.81 -11.51
N LEU A 129 -1.74 -17.12 -11.84
CA LEU A 129 -1.86 -16.39 -13.09
C LEU A 129 -1.03 -15.11 -12.98
N ASN A 130 -0.05 -14.94 -13.87
CA ASN A 130 0.64 -13.67 -14.06
C ASN A 130 -0.08 -12.90 -15.17
N PRO A 131 -1.11 -12.08 -14.84
CA PRO A 131 -1.77 -11.29 -15.86
C PRO A 131 -0.76 -10.36 -16.51
N SER A 132 -0.73 -10.35 -17.83
CA SER A 132 0.05 -9.37 -18.60
C SER A 132 -0.80 -8.13 -18.86
N ILE A 133 -0.18 -6.97 -18.79
CA ILE A 133 -0.77 -5.76 -19.34
C ILE A 133 -0.76 -5.93 -20.86
N LEU A 134 -1.95 -5.96 -21.47
CA LEU A 134 -2.07 -6.04 -22.92
C LEU A 134 -1.53 -4.73 -23.53
N SER A 135 -0.29 -4.73 -23.98
CA SER A 135 0.25 -3.66 -24.80
C SER A 135 -0.21 -3.88 -26.24
N ASN A 136 -1.20 -3.12 -26.72
CA ASN A 136 -1.40 -3.01 -28.16
C ASN A 136 -0.12 -2.37 -28.75
N LYS A 137 0.60 -3.11 -29.58
CA LYS A 137 1.56 -2.53 -30.51
C LYS A 137 0.82 -1.87 -31.66
#